data_AF-A0A8S9WXH1-F1
#
_entry.id   AF-A0A8S9WXH1-F1
#
_cell.length_a   1.000
_cell.length_b   1.000
_cell.length_c   1.000
_cell.angle_alpha   90.00
_cell.angle_beta   90.00
_cell.angle_gamma   90.00
#
_symmetry.space_group_name_H-M   'P 1'
#
loop_
_entity.id
_entity.type
_entity.pdbx_description
1 polymer ?
#
loop_
_entity_poly.entity_id
_entity_poly.type
_entity_poly.pdbx_seq_one_letter_code
_entity_poly.pdbx_strand_id
1 'polypeptide(L)'
;MGFRFVLILFLCARSYESQIEYAEDDSTNSTYESYYGDFPDNEENDFFVSNEITKEYVEPNVSPVRTQRFNEIIADLIHPNVQEHLSSEQSAGVEDFLRGRLSKVHNFPTYHEEIMKAKQLLLTPYINGERITEGRRAAIVPDLFDQGIISYSGFVTNYGQNYTNNMFFWYIPAVRGRLRDEEVPVILWLQGGLNVALSSIPGNQLEDGENKAFSAWSRKYHMIFMDPVGLGFSFTDKSHPITNGLVMAEEYCSALRQFFQLFSELSENEFFIAGQTNMGKYVPSIALSIHQHNVKSDRKINLKGVMIGNGRVDPQYMVYGSYLAEHGLIDTSELPKILQEDENYVRAVKDGNWGFVEKYDRVEKIMAHLTKKGISPYDYEASWNSGRLQMGEIRKLQGLLHGGSMEFKSYSYDVLKDLRGDIDWYKPVGNIVEELLNHKYRILYYNGALHPVYHHSMTQRFADDLDWEAKNEYRTAERRTWWVKPNFMGGLVKSGGSLSVALIHGVADRIFKDQPVAAANLLTKFIHNEPLQYLSAKPLPSA
;
A
#
# COMPACT_ATOMS: atom_id res chain seq x y z
N MET A 1 35.57 -6.24 -32.96
CA MET A 1 35.01 -6.93 -34.14
C MET A 1 35.43 -8.39 -34.04
N GLY A 2 34.58 -9.41 -34.03
CA GLY A 2 33.14 -9.51 -34.11
C GLY A 2 32.84 -11.01 -34.19
N PHE A 3 31.98 -11.52 -33.32
CA PHE A 3 31.27 -12.79 -33.50
C PHE A 3 29.99 -12.69 -32.64
N ARG A 4 29.03 -11.94 -33.17
CA ARG A 4 27.60 -11.98 -32.80
C ARG A 4 26.92 -13.00 -33.74
N PHE A 5 25.82 -13.58 -33.25
CA PHE A 5 24.96 -14.61 -33.88
C PHE A 5 25.47 -16.05 -33.75
N VAL A 6 25.04 -16.76 -32.69
CA VAL A 6 24.23 -18.01 -32.68
C VAL A 6 23.92 -18.39 -31.22
N LEU A 7 23.21 -17.53 -30.48
CA LEU A 7 22.63 -17.91 -29.17
C LEU A 7 21.27 -17.22 -28.94
N ILE A 8 20.48 -17.18 -30.01
CA ILE A 8 19.05 -16.88 -29.99
C ILE A 8 18.41 -18.12 -30.61
N LEU A 9 18.18 -19.15 -29.77
CA LEU A 9 17.29 -20.30 -30.03
C LEU A 9 17.24 -21.35 -28.90
N PHE A 10 17.94 -21.17 -27.77
CA PHE A 10 17.89 -22.11 -26.63
C PHE A 10 17.20 -21.60 -25.35
N LEU A 11 16.50 -20.45 -25.41
CA LEU A 11 15.73 -19.89 -24.28
C LEU A 11 14.23 -19.69 -24.58
N CYS A 12 13.68 -20.44 -25.55
CA CYS A 12 12.23 -20.43 -25.85
C CYS A 12 11.53 -21.79 -25.64
N ALA A 13 12.09 -22.70 -24.84
CA ALA A 13 11.49 -24.03 -24.61
C ALA A 13 11.52 -24.51 -23.15
N ARG A 14 11.29 -23.59 -22.18
CA ARG A 14 11.00 -23.96 -20.77
C ARG A 14 9.83 -23.16 -20.20
N SER A 15 8.78 -23.05 -21.00
CA SER A 15 7.46 -22.60 -20.56
C SER A 15 6.42 -23.67 -20.90
N TYR A 16 6.61 -24.89 -20.41
CA TYR A 16 5.58 -25.94 -20.35
C TYR A 16 6.05 -26.96 -19.30
N GLU A 17 5.08 -27.54 -18.58
CA GLU A 17 5.19 -28.45 -17.42
C GLU A 17 5.28 -27.79 -16.03
N SER A 18 4.11 -27.42 -15.52
CA SER A 18 3.81 -27.46 -14.09
C SER A 18 2.64 -28.43 -13.87
N GLN A 19 2.91 -29.66 -13.42
CA GLN A 19 1.93 -30.54 -12.79
C GLN A 19 2.07 -30.33 -11.26
N ILE A 20 1.04 -29.85 -10.57
CA ILE A 20 -0.07 -30.58 -9.93
C ILE A 20 0.46 -31.66 -8.97
N GLU A 21 0.57 -31.30 -7.68
CA GLU A 21 0.46 -32.23 -6.58
C GLU A 21 -0.77 -31.82 -5.75
N TYR A 22 -1.74 -32.73 -5.70
CA TYR A 22 -2.90 -32.69 -4.82
C TYR A 22 -2.47 -33.08 -3.41
N ALA A 23 -2.91 -32.31 -2.40
CA ALA A 23 -3.05 -32.82 -1.04
C ALA A 23 -4.55 -32.90 -0.75
N GLU A 24 -5.06 -34.12 -0.76
CA GLU A 24 -6.33 -34.50 -0.16
C GLU A 24 -6.24 -34.27 1.37
N ASP A 25 -7.23 -33.58 1.95
CA ASP A 25 -7.79 -34.06 3.21
C ASP A 25 -9.28 -33.72 3.29
N ASP A 26 -10.04 -34.76 3.55
CA ASP A 26 -11.48 -34.84 3.67
C ASP A 26 -11.93 -34.26 5.01
N SER A 27 -13.06 -33.54 5.01
CA SER A 27 -14.29 -33.96 5.73
C SER A 27 -15.20 -32.79 6.17
N THR A 28 -16.36 -32.77 5.52
CA THR A 28 -17.72 -32.52 6.04
C THR A 28 -18.39 -31.12 5.94
N ASN A 29 -19.50 -31.17 5.19
CA ASN A 29 -20.74 -30.38 5.18
C ASN A 29 -20.73 -29.01 4.48
N SER A 30 -21.10 -28.98 3.19
CA SER A 30 -22.48 -28.90 2.63
C SER A 30 -23.12 -27.53 2.94
N THR A 31 -23.39 -26.65 1.98
CA THR A 31 -24.17 -26.80 0.74
C THR A 31 -23.95 -25.55 -0.12
N TYR A 32 -23.78 -25.71 -1.44
CA TYR A 32 -24.27 -24.85 -2.54
C TYR A 32 -23.50 -25.21 -3.84
N GLU A 33 -24.06 -26.17 -4.57
CA GLU A 33 -23.96 -26.33 -6.03
C GLU A 33 -24.27 -24.99 -6.73
N SER A 34 -23.85 -24.65 -7.94
CA SER A 34 -23.13 -25.26 -9.07
C SER A 34 -22.88 -24.10 -10.05
N TYR A 35 -21.84 -24.12 -10.89
CA TYR A 35 -21.81 -23.53 -12.26
C TYR A 35 -20.36 -23.52 -12.77
N TYR A 36 -19.82 -24.68 -13.15
CA TYR A 36 -18.79 -24.78 -14.19
C TYR A 36 -18.95 -26.14 -14.86
N GLY A 37 -19.17 -26.11 -16.18
CA GLY A 37 -19.30 -27.29 -17.03
C GLY A 37 -17.95 -27.79 -17.52
N ASP A 38 -17.92 -29.09 -17.77
CA ASP A 38 -16.78 -29.95 -18.09
C ASP A 38 -15.97 -29.58 -19.33
N PHE A 39 -14.67 -29.92 -19.29
CA PHE A 39 -13.88 -30.29 -20.46
C PHE A 39 -13.11 -31.60 -20.17
N PRO A 40 -12.95 -32.50 -21.16
CA PRO A 40 -12.49 -33.88 -20.95
C PRO A 40 -10.96 -34.05 -20.94
N ASP A 41 -10.51 -35.01 -20.13
CA ASP A 41 -9.14 -35.57 -20.06
C ASP A 41 -8.72 -36.28 -21.36
N ASN A 42 -7.40 -36.34 -21.61
CA ASN A 42 -6.76 -37.45 -22.32
C ASN A 42 -5.24 -37.55 -22.04
N GLU A 43 -4.87 -38.71 -21.51
CA GLU A 43 -3.75 -39.63 -21.85
C GLU A 43 -2.26 -39.24 -21.68
N GLU A 44 -1.66 -39.91 -20.67
CA GLU A 44 -0.41 -40.71 -20.64
C GLU A 44 0.84 -40.29 -21.45
N ASN A 45 2.00 -40.25 -20.75
CA ASN A 45 3.20 -41.00 -21.13
C ASN A 45 4.26 -41.04 -19.99
N ASP A 46 4.71 -42.26 -19.70
CA ASP A 46 5.85 -42.65 -18.84
C ASP A 46 7.20 -42.08 -19.31
N PHE A 47 8.17 -41.85 -18.41
CA PHE A 47 9.57 -42.33 -18.56
C PHE A 47 10.45 -42.14 -17.28
N PHE A 48 11.39 -43.08 -17.13
CA PHE A 48 12.25 -43.42 -15.98
C PHE A 48 13.37 -42.43 -15.56
N VAL A 49 13.53 -42.30 -14.22
CA VAL A 49 14.74 -42.30 -13.33
C VAL A 49 16.15 -42.09 -13.92
N SER A 50 16.92 -41.15 -13.34
CA SER A 50 18.25 -41.45 -12.72
C SER A 50 18.75 -40.34 -11.79
N ASN A 51 19.21 -40.77 -10.61
CA ASN A 51 19.92 -39.99 -9.60
C ASN A 51 21.42 -39.88 -9.91
N GLU A 52 22.01 -38.79 -9.40
CA GLU A 52 23.41 -38.54 -9.03
C GLU A 52 24.06 -37.37 -9.79
N ILE A 53 24.44 -36.33 -9.04
CA ILE A 53 25.79 -35.73 -8.99
C ILE A 53 25.80 -34.71 -7.84
N THR A 54 26.58 -35.02 -6.81
CA THR A 54 27.06 -34.12 -5.76
C THR A 54 28.19 -33.24 -6.32
N LYS A 55 28.24 -31.94 -5.95
CA LYS A 55 29.50 -31.18 -5.80
C LYS A 55 29.37 -29.78 -5.17
N GLU A 56 30.07 -29.64 -4.04
CA GLU A 56 30.89 -28.51 -3.55
C GLU A 56 30.29 -27.10 -3.42
N TYR A 57 29.99 -26.73 -2.16
CA TYR A 57 29.81 -25.36 -1.69
C TYR A 57 31.17 -24.66 -1.57
N VAL A 58 31.32 -23.47 -2.17
CA VAL A 58 32.45 -22.55 -1.96
C VAL A 58 31.93 -21.35 -1.17
N GLU A 59 32.51 -21.06 -0.01
CA GLU A 59 32.18 -19.88 0.80
C GLU A 59 32.51 -18.57 0.06
N PRO A 60 31.61 -17.57 0.02
CA PRO A 60 31.91 -16.28 -0.58
C PRO A 60 32.73 -15.40 0.36
N ASN A 61 33.96 -15.06 -0.05
CA ASN A 61 34.80 -14.06 0.60
C ASN A 61 34.07 -12.69 0.72
N VAL A 62 33.89 -12.22 1.95
CA VAL A 62 33.32 -10.90 2.25
C VAL A 62 34.33 -9.80 1.94
N SER A 63 33.95 -8.82 1.10
CA SER A 63 34.82 -7.70 0.69
C SER A 63 35.15 -6.74 1.85
N PRO A 64 36.40 -6.23 1.95
CA PRO A 64 36.82 -5.26 2.97
C PRO A 64 35.98 -3.96 3.02
N VAL A 65 35.38 -3.56 1.90
CA VAL A 65 34.49 -2.38 1.81
C VAL A 65 33.20 -2.60 2.60
N ARG A 66 32.74 -3.86 2.71
CA ARG A 66 31.54 -4.24 3.49
C ARG A 66 31.81 -4.14 4.99
N THR A 67 33.01 -4.49 5.45
CA THR A 67 33.41 -4.37 6.85
C THR A 67 33.55 -2.92 7.31
N GLN A 68 33.98 -2.01 6.42
CA GLN A 68 34.10 -0.58 6.74
C GLN A 68 32.73 0.09 6.90
N ARG A 69 31.80 -0.14 5.96
CA ARG A 69 30.43 0.41 6.03
C ARG A 69 29.62 -0.20 7.20
N PHE A 70 29.91 -1.46 7.55
CA PHE A 70 29.40 -2.13 8.75
C PHE A 70 29.83 -1.41 10.05
N ASN A 71 31.11 -1.02 10.15
CA ASN A 71 31.61 -0.27 11.32
C ASN A 71 31.05 1.16 11.39
N GLU A 72 30.76 1.78 10.24
CA GLU A 72 30.10 3.10 10.17
C GLU A 72 28.63 3.05 10.66
N ILE A 73 27.88 1.98 10.36
CA ILE A 73 26.50 1.78 10.85
C ILE A 73 26.46 1.53 12.36
N ILE A 74 27.41 0.75 12.89
CA ILE A 74 27.57 0.57 14.34
C ILE A 74 27.97 1.91 15.00
N ALA A 75 28.84 2.70 14.37
CA ALA A 75 29.20 4.02 14.85
C ALA A 75 28.03 5.04 14.81
N ASP A 76 27.14 4.97 13.82
CA ASP A 76 25.92 5.79 13.72
C ASP A 76 24.84 5.40 14.73
N LEU A 77 24.76 4.13 15.14
CA LEU A 77 23.95 3.67 16.29
C LEU A 77 24.54 4.11 17.64
N ILE A 78 25.85 4.38 17.67
CA ILE A 78 26.63 4.88 18.82
C ILE A 78 26.81 6.42 18.74
N HIS A 79 26.14 7.09 17.80
CA HIS A 79 26.22 8.54 17.57
C HIS A 79 26.07 9.33 18.89
N PRO A 80 26.76 10.50 19.07
CA PRO A 80 26.88 11.20 20.36
C PRO A 80 25.58 11.44 21.16
N ASN A 81 24.42 11.53 20.49
CA ASN A 81 23.12 11.68 21.14
C ASN A 81 22.63 10.41 21.88
N VAL A 82 23.28 9.26 21.67
CA VAL A 82 23.04 7.97 22.37
C VAL A 82 24.10 7.73 23.45
N GLN A 83 25.31 8.29 23.30
CA GLN A 83 26.42 8.10 24.24
C GLN A 83 26.24 8.79 25.59
N GLU A 84 25.43 9.85 25.70
CA GLU A 84 25.24 10.54 26.99
C GLU A 84 24.57 9.66 28.06
N HIS A 85 24.01 8.49 27.68
CA HIS A 85 23.18 7.67 28.57
C HIS A 85 23.54 6.17 28.62
N LEU A 86 24.63 5.72 27.98
CA LEU A 86 25.04 4.31 27.99
C LEU A 86 26.45 4.11 28.56
N SER A 87 26.62 3.10 29.41
CA SER A 87 27.95 2.67 29.87
C SER A 87 28.71 1.93 28.75
N SER A 88 30.04 1.86 28.84
CA SER A 88 30.90 1.15 27.87
C SER A 88 30.52 -0.33 27.70
N GLU A 89 30.05 -0.99 28.77
CA GLU A 89 29.54 -2.37 28.72
C GLU A 89 28.22 -2.50 27.93
N GLN A 90 27.34 -1.50 28.00
CA GLN A 90 26.06 -1.53 27.28
C GLN A 90 26.23 -1.36 25.77
N SER A 91 27.25 -0.61 25.34
CA SER A 91 27.59 -0.46 23.91
C SER A 91 28.14 -1.75 23.31
N ALA A 92 28.99 -2.47 24.04
CA ALA A 92 29.53 -3.77 23.62
C ALA A 92 28.42 -4.84 23.48
N GLY A 93 27.47 -4.87 24.41
CA GLY A 93 26.33 -5.80 24.33
C GLY A 93 25.38 -5.55 23.15
N VAL A 94 25.24 -4.31 22.69
CA VAL A 94 24.47 -3.96 21.49
C VAL A 94 25.18 -4.42 20.23
N GLU A 95 26.49 -4.24 20.16
CA GLU A 95 27.30 -4.70 19.03
C GLU A 95 27.28 -6.23 18.91
N ASP A 96 27.43 -6.95 20.02
CA ASP A 96 27.33 -8.41 20.05
C ASP A 96 25.92 -8.92 19.74
N PHE A 97 24.87 -8.22 20.20
CA PHE A 97 23.48 -8.56 19.89
C PHE A 97 23.18 -8.42 18.38
N LEU A 98 23.62 -7.33 17.75
CA LEU A 98 23.42 -7.08 16.32
C LEU A 98 24.27 -8.03 15.46
N ARG A 99 25.54 -8.27 15.83
CA ARG A 99 26.40 -9.27 15.17
C ARG A 99 25.83 -10.69 15.30
N GLY A 100 25.25 -11.00 16.46
CA GLY A 100 24.60 -12.28 16.75
C GLY A 100 23.33 -12.52 15.93
N ARG A 101 22.55 -11.50 15.59
CA ARG A 101 21.40 -11.62 14.68
C ARG A 101 21.82 -11.68 13.21
N LEU A 102 22.80 -10.87 12.80
CA LEU A 102 23.24 -10.78 11.40
C LEU A 102 24.00 -12.03 10.92
N SER A 103 24.85 -12.62 11.77
CA SER A 103 25.52 -13.90 11.47
C SER A 103 24.53 -15.05 11.23
N LYS A 104 23.29 -14.93 11.73
CA LYS A 104 22.23 -15.93 11.59
C LYS A 104 21.37 -15.74 10.33
N VAL A 105 21.39 -14.55 9.71
CA VAL A 105 20.66 -14.27 8.45
C VAL A 105 21.29 -15.02 7.26
N HIS A 106 22.60 -15.30 7.30
CA HIS A 106 23.29 -16.03 6.23
C HIS A 106 23.02 -17.55 6.22
N ASN A 107 22.33 -18.10 7.23
CA ASN A 107 21.91 -19.51 7.35
C ASN A 107 20.37 -19.65 7.38
N PHE A 108 19.71 -19.04 6.38
CA PHE A 108 18.24 -18.94 6.27
C PHE A 108 17.45 -20.26 6.44
N PRO A 109 17.89 -21.45 5.94
CA PRO A 109 17.11 -22.68 6.06
C PRO A 109 16.98 -23.19 7.50
N THR A 110 18.00 -23.01 8.34
CA THR A 110 18.04 -23.55 9.71
C THR A 110 17.25 -22.70 10.71
N TYR A 111 16.96 -21.43 10.36
CA TYR A 111 16.32 -20.47 11.26
C TYR A 111 14.79 -20.37 11.09
N HIS A 112 14.23 -20.96 10.03
CA HIS A 112 12.80 -20.91 9.75
C HIS A 112 11.97 -21.50 10.91
N GLU A 113 12.38 -22.62 11.50
CA GLU A 113 11.64 -23.25 12.60
C GLU A 113 11.65 -22.43 13.90
N GLU A 114 12.77 -21.80 14.27
CA GLU A 114 12.86 -20.97 15.49
C GLU A 114 12.08 -19.66 15.32
N ILE A 115 12.12 -19.08 14.12
CA ILE A 115 11.34 -17.89 13.71
C ILE A 115 9.84 -18.18 13.80
N MET A 116 9.39 -19.34 13.32
CA MET A 116 7.97 -19.75 13.40
C MET A 116 7.53 -20.06 14.84
N LYS A 117 8.46 -20.34 15.76
CA LYS A 117 8.22 -20.49 17.20
C LYS A 117 8.25 -19.16 17.97
N ALA A 118 8.74 -18.08 17.37
CA ALA A 118 8.82 -16.77 18.01
C ALA A 118 7.42 -16.19 18.23
N LYS A 119 7.19 -15.59 19.40
CA LYS A 119 5.94 -14.86 19.67
C LYS A 119 5.92 -13.51 18.94
N GLN A 120 4.73 -13.02 18.66
CA GLN A 120 4.51 -11.69 18.11
C GLN A 120 5.06 -10.62 19.06
N LEU A 121 5.75 -9.62 18.53
CA LEU A 121 6.27 -8.51 19.35
C LEU A 121 5.17 -7.47 19.61
N LEU A 122 4.57 -7.53 20.79
CA LEU A 122 3.62 -6.51 21.26
C LEU A 122 4.39 -5.33 21.86
N LEU A 123 4.22 -4.14 21.30
CA LEU A 123 4.94 -2.92 21.68
C LEU A 123 4.18 -2.08 22.71
N THR A 124 2.86 -2.21 22.78
CA THR A 124 2.01 -1.49 23.77
C THR A 124 2.44 -1.70 25.23
N PRO A 125 2.89 -2.90 25.68
CA PRO A 125 3.43 -3.06 27.02
C PRO A 125 4.73 -2.29 27.29
N TYR A 126 5.52 -1.97 26.27
CA TYR A 126 6.69 -1.10 26.40
C TYR A 126 6.25 0.37 26.47
N ILE A 127 5.32 0.77 25.61
CA ILE A 127 4.78 2.13 25.55
C ILE A 127 4.09 2.51 26.86
N ASN A 128 3.18 1.67 27.36
CA ASN A 128 2.45 1.92 28.62
C ASN A 128 3.37 1.89 29.85
N GLY A 129 4.48 1.16 29.78
CA GLY A 129 5.47 1.11 30.85
C GLY A 129 6.55 2.20 30.73
N GLU A 130 6.42 3.15 29.79
CA GLU A 130 7.41 4.19 29.50
C GLU A 130 8.81 3.66 29.12
N ARG A 131 8.89 2.40 28.69
CA ARG A 131 10.13 1.72 28.26
C ARG A 131 10.37 1.91 26.76
N ILE A 132 10.33 3.17 26.31
CA ILE A 132 10.34 3.54 24.89
C ILE A 132 11.62 3.07 24.19
N THR A 133 12.79 3.24 24.80
CA THR A 133 14.08 2.80 24.24
C THR A 133 14.16 1.28 24.09
N GLU A 134 13.66 0.53 25.08
CA GLU A 134 13.60 -0.93 25.02
C GLU A 134 12.64 -1.41 23.93
N GLY A 135 11.46 -0.79 23.83
CA GLY A 135 10.47 -1.11 22.80
C GLY A 135 11.02 -0.85 21.40
N ARG A 136 11.67 0.30 21.16
CA ARG A 136 12.33 0.61 19.89
C ARG A 136 13.43 -0.37 19.56
N ARG A 137 14.26 -0.74 20.54
CA ARG A 137 15.33 -1.74 20.35
C ARG A 137 14.76 -3.11 20.01
N ALA A 138 13.66 -3.52 20.66
CA ALA A 138 12.98 -4.78 20.38
C ALA A 138 12.38 -4.80 18.96
N ALA A 139 11.88 -3.65 18.49
CA ALA A 139 11.26 -3.50 17.18
C ALA A 139 12.25 -3.55 15.99
N ILE A 140 13.57 -3.54 16.23
CA ILE A 140 14.58 -3.51 15.17
C ILE A 140 14.44 -4.74 14.26
N VAL A 141 14.12 -4.48 13.00
CA VAL A 141 14.21 -5.44 11.89
C VAL A 141 15.63 -5.36 11.33
N PRO A 142 16.38 -6.48 11.32
CA PRO A 142 17.70 -6.53 10.71
C PRO A 142 17.66 -6.10 9.25
N ASP A 143 18.80 -5.67 8.72
CA ASP A 143 18.95 -5.37 7.32
C ASP A 143 18.65 -6.61 6.45
N LEU A 144 17.42 -6.68 5.95
CA LEU A 144 16.87 -7.87 5.30
C LEU A 144 17.56 -8.21 3.97
N PHE A 145 18.25 -7.23 3.38
CA PHE A 145 18.79 -7.32 2.02
C PHE A 145 20.22 -6.79 1.91
N ASP A 146 20.96 -6.70 3.03
CA ASP A 146 22.35 -6.21 3.10
C ASP A 146 22.55 -4.81 2.44
N GLN A 147 21.60 -3.90 2.62
CA GLN A 147 21.60 -2.54 2.04
C GLN A 147 21.93 -1.42 3.04
N GLY A 148 22.20 -1.75 4.28
CA GLY A 148 22.43 -0.82 5.38
C GLY A 148 21.16 -0.11 5.86
N ILE A 149 19.97 -0.69 5.68
CA ILE A 149 18.71 -0.10 6.15
C ILE A 149 18.24 -0.80 7.41
N ILE A 150 18.18 -0.05 8.49
CA ILE A 150 17.53 -0.47 9.74
C ILE A 150 16.08 -0.01 9.68
N SER A 151 15.15 -0.96 9.84
CA SER A 151 13.72 -0.68 9.89
C SER A 151 13.13 -1.22 11.18
N TYR A 152 11.86 -0.93 11.46
CA TYR A 152 11.22 -1.27 12.72
C TYR A 152 9.84 -1.88 12.48
N SER A 153 9.54 -3.00 13.13
CA SER A 153 8.22 -3.62 13.04
C SER A 153 7.77 -4.19 14.36
N GLY A 154 6.46 -4.39 14.47
CA GLY A 154 5.83 -4.99 15.62
C GLY A 154 4.34 -4.67 15.64
N PHE A 155 3.71 -4.91 16.78
CA PHE A 155 2.28 -4.75 16.94
C PHE A 155 1.97 -3.71 18.00
N VAL A 156 1.03 -2.84 17.69
CA VAL A 156 0.36 -1.99 18.69
C VAL A 156 -1.02 -2.54 18.97
N THR A 157 -1.35 -2.63 20.25
CA THR A 157 -2.57 -3.20 20.78
C THR A 157 -3.59 -2.10 21.05
N ASN A 158 -4.79 -2.26 20.50
CA ASN A 158 -5.97 -1.46 20.77
C ASN A 158 -6.92 -2.29 21.66
N TYR A 159 -7.19 -1.79 22.85
CA TYR A 159 -8.11 -2.41 23.80
C TYR A 159 -9.52 -1.82 23.59
N GLY A 160 -10.37 -2.57 22.88
CA GLY A 160 -11.78 -2.26 22.76
C GLY A 160 -12.56 -2.69 24.02
N GLN A 161 -13.86 -2.37 24.06
CA GLN A 161 -14.71 -2.75 25.20
C GLN A 161 -14.75 -4.27 25.43
N ASN A 162 -14.75 -5.04 24.34
CA ASN A 162 -14.89 -6.49 24.38
C ASN A 162 -13.85 -7.23 23.54
N TYR A 163 -12.89 -6.55 22.91
CA TYR A 163 -11.91 -7.14 21.99
C TYR A 163 -10.51 -6.56 22.23
N THR A 164 -9.50 -7.33 21.84
CA THR A 164 -8.09 -6.91 21.84
C THR A 164 -7.57 -7.04 20.42
N ASN A 165 -7.40 -5.90 19.76
CA ASN A 165 -6.93 -5.85 18.38
C ASN A 165 -5.46 -5.47 18.34
N ASN A 166 -4.67 -6.15 17.53
CA ASN A 166 -3.23 -5.97 17.40
C ASN A 166 -2.91 -5.60 15.96
N MET A 167 -2.55 -4.34 15.74
CA MET A 167 -2.23 -3.80 14.42
C MET A 167 -0.73 -3.90 14.18
N PHE A 168 -0.36 -4.62 13.12
CA PHE A 168 1.00 -4.69 12.64
C PHE A 168 1.38 -3.39 11.93
N PHE A 169 2.59 -2.89 12.22
CA PHE A 169 3.23 -1.89 11.39
C PHE A 169 4.63 -2.31 10.97
N TRP A 170 5.06 -1.79 9.82
CA TRP A 170 6.46 -1.77 9.41
C TRP A 170 6.85 -0.34 9.06
N TYR A 171 7.78 0.21 9.83
CA TYR A 171 8.32 1.55 9.67
C TYR A 171 9.71 1.48 9.04
N ILE A 172 9.87 2.17 7.92
CA ILE A 172 11.13 2.32 7.21
C ILE A 172 11.53 3.81 7.30
N PRO A 173 12.59 4.14 8.05
CA PRO A 173 13.11 5.50 8.10
C PRO A 173 13.53 6.01 6.72
N ALA A 174 13.44 7.32 6.52
CA ALA A 174 14.02 7.96 5.35
C ALA A 174 15.52 7.67 5.27
N VAL A 175 16.04 7.43 4.06
CA VAL A 175 17.49 7.35 3.85
C VAL A 175 18.03 8.77 3.88
N ARG A 176 18.90 9.07 4.86
CA ARG A 176 19.49 10.39 5.10
C ARG A 176 19.88 11.07 3.79
N GLY A 177 19.14 12.14 3.50
CA GLY A 177 19.34 13.00 2.34
C GLY A 177 20.03 14.31 2.74
N ARG A 178 19.68 15.40 2.06
CA ARG A 178 20.15 16.76 2.41
C ARG A 178 19.32 17.43 3.50
N LEU A 179 18.17 16.85 3.84
CA LEU A 179 17.25 17.36 4.85
C LEU A 179 17.61 16.80 6.22
N ARG A 180 17.31 17.55 7.27
CA ARG A 180 17.40 17.05 8.65
C ARG A 180 16.23 16.11 8.92
N ASP A 181 16.41 15.13 9.80
CA ASP A 181 15.40 14.10 10.06
C ASP A 181 14.07 14.74 10.54
N GLU A 182 14.10 15.87 11.26
CA GLU A 182 12.91 16.60 11.73
C GLU A 182 12.16 17.35 10.60
N GLU A 183 12.78 17.52 9.44
CA GLU A 183 12.21 18.20 8.26
C GLU A 183 11.61 17.22 7.26
N VAL A 184 11.86 15.91 7.42
CA VAL A 184 11.41 14.89 6.48
C VAL A 184 9.99 14.43 6.81
N PRO A 185 9.01 14.58 5.91
CA PRO A 185 7.65 14.15 6.19
C PRO A 185 7.52 12.65 6.49
N VAL A 186 6.54 12.32 7.33
CA VAL A 186 6.12 10.95 7.66
C VAL A 186 4.88 10.62 6.83
N ILE A 187 4.91 9.48 6.14
CA ILE A 187 3.84 9.03 5.26
C ILE A 187 3.34 7.67 5.74
N LEU A 188 2.07 7.62 6.15
CA LEU A 188 1.35 6.36 6.28
C LEU A 188 0.87 5.91 4.90
N TRP A 189 1.25 4.71 4.48
CA TRP A 189 0.83 4.09 3.23
C TRP A 189 -0.16 2.95 3.45
N LEU A 190 -1.39 3.12 2.97
CA LEU A 190 -2.50 2.18 3.13
C LEU A 190 -2.82 1.52 1.80
N GLN A 191 -2.20 0.36 1.55
CA GLN A 191 -2.52 -0.59 0.47
C GLN A 191 -1.69 -1.87 0.66
N GLY A 192 -2.33 -3.00 1.00
CA GLY A 192 -1.69 -4.32 1.14
C GLY A 192 -0.27 -4.27 1.73
N GLY A 193 -0.11 -3.54 2.84
CA GLY A 193 1.03 -2.69 3.18
C GLY A 193 2.39 -3.33 3.04
N LEU A 194 2.48 -4.64 3.29
CA LEU A 194 3.73 -5.38 3.18
C LEU A 194 4.29 -5.47 1.75
N ASN A 195 3.46 -5.58 0.72
CA ASN A 195 3.94 -5.66 -0.67
C ASN A 195 4.59 -4.33 -1.09
N VAL A 196 3.93 -3.23 -0.76
CA VAL A 196 4.44 -1.89 -1.02
C VAL A 196 5.69 -1.61 -0.18
N ALA A 197 5.71 -2.09 1.07
CA ALA A 197 6.89 -2.00 1.93
C ALA A 197 8.09 -2.73 1.34
N LEU A 198 7.91 -3.97 0.88
CA LEU A 198 8.96 -4.76 0.24
C LEU A 198 9.50 -4.09 -1.02
N SER A 199 8.63 -3.46 -1.82
CA SER A 199 9.04 -2.67 -2.98
C SER A 199 9.74 -1.35 -2.62
N SER A 200 9.67 -0.90 -1.37
CA SER A 200 10.33 0.33 -0.91
C SER A 200 11.78 0.10 -0.46
N ILE A 201 12.22 -1.15 -0.40
CA ILE A 201 13.57 -1.52 0.03
C ILE A 201 14.46 -1.69 -1.20
N PRO A 202 15.61 -0.98 -1.29
CA PRO A 202 16.53 -1.10 -2.41
C PRO A 202 16.99 -2.54 -2.64
N GLY A 203 17.14 -2.97 -3.89
CA GLY A 203 17.86 -4.20 -4.22
C GLY A 203 17.18 -5.49 -3.77
N ASN A 204 15.95 -5.40 -3.28
CA ASN A 204 15.10 -6.56 -3.03
C ASN A 204 14.91 -7.33 -4.34
N GLN A 205 15.04 -8.66 -4.31
CA GLN A 205 14.86 -9.49 -5.52
C GLN A 205 13.41 -9.46 -6.03
N LEU A 206 12.47 -8.99 -5.21
CA LEU A 206 11.10 -8.63 -5.61
C LEU A 206 11.00 -7.33 -6.43
N GLU A 207 12.02 -6.47 -6.44
CA GLU A 207 12.07 -5.34 -7.37
C GLU A 207 12.35 -5.88 -8.78
N ASP A 208 11.30 -6.00 -9.58
CA ASP A 208 11.48 -6.00 -11.03
C ASP A 208 12.12 -4.67 -11.48
N GLY A 209 12.65 -4.64 -12.71
CA GLY A 209 13.25 -3.42 -13.26
C GLY A 209 12.31 -2.21 -13.31
N GLU A 210 11.00 -2.44 -13.14
CA GLU A 210 9.91 -1.47 -13.24
C GLU A 210 9.60 -0.79 -11.88
N ASN A 211 9.73 -1.48 -10.74
CA ASN A 211 9.43 -0.94 -9.39
C ASN A 211 10.54 -0.10 -8.71
N LYS A 212 11.73 -0.01 -9.30
CA LYS A 212 12.89 0.70 -8.70
C LYS A 212 12.66 2.18 -8.39
N ALA A 213 11.78 2.83 -9.15
CA ALA A 213 11.59 4.27 -9.03
C ALA A 213 10.60 4.65 -7.91
N PHE A 214 9.63 3.79 -7.59
CA PHE A 214 8.82 3.93 -6.37
C PHE A 214 9.70 3.79 -5.13
N SER A 215 10.52 2.74 -5.08
CA SER A 215 11.55 2.52 -4.06
C SER A 215 12.47 3.73 -3.88
N ALA A 216 12.95 4.31 -4.98
CA ALA A 216 13.80 5.49 -4.90
C ALA A 216 13.11 6.73 -4.35
N TRP A 217 11.80 6.88 -4.59
CA TRP A 217 11.00 7.98 -4.08
C TRP A 217 10.63 7.79 -2.61
N SER A 218 10.12 6.62 -2.24
CA SER A 218 9.63 6.34 -0.88
C SER A 218 10.75 6.47 0.15
N ARG A 219 12.01 6.17 -0.22
CA ARG A 219 13.20 6.38 0.62
C ARG A 219 13.49 7.83 1.01
N LYS A 220 12.87 8.82 0.38
CA LYS A 220 13.03 10.24 0.74
C LYS A 220 12.19 10.64 1.96
N TYR A 221 11.30 9.76 2.41
CA TYR A 221 10.31 10.02 3.45
C TYR A 221 10.36 8.92 4.52
N HIS A 222 9.87 9.24 5.71
CA HIS A 222 9.64 8.24 6.74
C HIS A 222 8.36 7.48 6.37
N MET A 223 8.48 6.19 6.04
CA MET A 223 7.36 5.40 5.52
C MET A 223 6.81 4.45 6.59
N ILE A 224 5.51 4.52 6.86
CA ILE A 224 4.80 3.59 7.73
C ILE A 224 3.86 2.76 6.85
N PHE A 225 4.02 1.44 6.91
CA PHE A 225 3.09 0.48 6.31
C PHE A 225 2.31 -0.19 7.42
N MET A 226 0.98 -0.19 7.30
CA MET A 226 0.09 -0.72 8.33
C MET A 226 -1.13 -1.34 7.66
N ASP A 227 -1.51 -2.54 8.11
CA ASP A 227 -2.69 -3.24 7.63
C ASP A 227 -3.78 -3.24 8.72
N PRO A 228 -5.08 -3.16 8.34
CA PRO A 228 -6.16 -3.22 9.30
C PRO A 228 -6.26 -4.62 9.92
N VAL A 229 -6.93 -4.71 11.06
CA VAL A 229 -7.11 -5.97 11.80
C VAL A 229 -7.77 -7.03 10.91
N GLY A 230 -7.18 -8.22 10.84
CA GLY A 230 -7.64 -9.32 9.98
C GLY A 230 -7.02 -9.37 8.58
N LEU A 231 -6.18 -8.39 8.23
CA LEU A 231 -5.34 -8.38 7.03
C LEU A 231 -3.85 -8.29 7.40
N GLY A 232 -2.99 -8.70 6.46
CA GLY A 232 -1.55 -8.74 6.67
C GLY A 232 -1.20 -9.64 7.85
N PHE A 233 -0.40 -9.12 8.79
CA PHE A 233 -0.14 -9.79 10.06
C PHE A 233 -1.08 -9.36 11.20
N SER A 234 -1.89 -8.30 11.00
CA SER A 234 -2.75 -7.72 12.04
C SER A 234 -3.86 -8.69 12.45
N PHE A 235 -4.11 -8.81 13.75
CA PHE A 235 -4.98 -9.86 14.29
C PHE A 235 -5.78 -9.41 15.52
N THR A 236 -6.78 -10.21 15.90
CA THR A 236 -7.66 -9.98 17.04
C THR A 236 -7.72 -11.22 17.93
N ASP A 237 -8.04 -11.04 19.21
CA ASP A 237 -8.40 -12.14 20.13
C ASP A 237 -9.81 -12.71 19.89
N LYS A 238 -10.60 -12.08 19.01
CA LYS A 238 -11.90 -12.55 18.59
C LYS A 238 -11.83 -13.56 17.44
N SER A 239 -12.90 -14.35 17.31
CA SER A 239 -13.09 -15.20 16.13
C SER A 239 -13.31 -14.38 14.85
N HIS A 240 -13.79 -13.13 14.98
CA HIS A 240 -14.03 -12.22 13.86
C HIS A 240 -13.56 -10.80 14.19
N PRO A 241 -12.85 -10.12 13.28
CA PRO A 241 -12.45 -8.73 13.46
C PRO A 241 -13.67 -7.82 13.39
N ILE A 242 -13.95 -7.09 14.47
CA ILE A 242 -15.05 -6.12 14.49
C ILE A 242 -14.58 -4.87 13.74
N THR A 243 -14.89 -4.77 12.45
CA THR A 243 -14.45 -3.63 11.63
C THR A 243 -15.64 -2.99 10.92
N ASN A 244 -16.20 -1.94 11.52
CA ASN A 244 -16.95 -0.94 10.78
C ASN A 244 -16.01 0.24 10.43
N GLY A 245 -16.41 1.10 9.50
CA GLY A 245 -15.53 2.16 9.00
C GLY A 245 -15.07 3.15 10.08
N LEU A 246 -15.93 3.44 11.06
CA LEU A 246 -15.60 4.30 12.20
C LEU A 246 -14.59 3.64 13.15
N VAL A 247 -14.83 2.38 13.54
CA VAL A 247 -13.93 1.62 14.40
C VAL A 247 -12.55 1.53 13.76
N MET A 248 -12.48 1.22 12.47
CA MET A 248 -11.21 1.18 11.75
C MET A 248 -10.47 2.53 11.83
N ALA A 249 -11.17 3.65 11.64
CA ALA A 249 -10.57 4.99 11.72
C ALA A 249 -10.03 5.30 13.13
N GLU A 250 -10.78 4.96 14.18
CA GLU A 250 -10.36 5.11 15.58
C GLU A 250 -9.16 4.21 15.92
N GLU A 251 -9.12 2.98 15.40
CA GLU A 251 -8.02 2.05 15.59
C GLU A 251 -6.73 2.53 14.94
N TYR A 252 -6.79 3.05 13.71
CA TYR A 252 -5.64 3.69 13.07
C TYR A 252 -5.19 4.92 13.86
N CYS A 253 -6.11 5.76 14.33
CA CYS A 253 -5.76 6.92 15.15
C CYS A 253 -5.05 6.50 16.45
N SER A 254 -5.56 5.48 17.14
CA SER A 254 -4.94 4.89 18.34
C SER A 254 -3.55 4.30 18.04
N ALA A 255 -3.44 3.51 16.97
CA ALA A 255 -2.19 2.90 16.55
C ALA A 255 -1.12 3.94 16.20
N LEU A 256 -1.49 4.99 15.47
CA LEU A 256 -0.59 6.09 15.12
C LEU A 256 -0.15 6.89 16.35
N ARG A 257 -1.03 7.13 17.32
CA ARG A 257 -0.65 7.76 18.59
C ARG A 257 0.39 6.94 19.34
N GLN A 258 0.21 5.62 19.40
CA GLN A 258 1.19 4.70 19.99
C GLN A 258 2.51 4.70 19.20
N PHE A 259 2.44 4.73 17.87
CA PHE A 259 3.61 4.86 17.01
C PHE A 259 4.40 6.15 17.30
N PHE A 260 3.75 7.31 17.33
CA PHE A 260 4.41 8.58 17.64
C PHE A 260 4.87 8.68 19.09
N GLN A 261 4.30 7.91 20.02
CA GLN A 261 4.89 7.76 21.37
C GLN A 261 6.18 6.93 21.35
N LEU A 262 6.20 5.87 20.54
CA LEU A 262 7.38 5.02 20.39
C LEU A 262 8.52 5.75 19.65
N PHE A 263 8.19 6.55 18.64
CA PHE A 263 9.12 7.34 17.82
C PHE A 263 8.86 8.84 17.99
N SER A 264 8.98 9.32 19.24
CA SER A 264 8.62 10.70 19.63
C SER A 264 9.38 11.78 18.88
N GLU A 265 10.58 11.48 18.38
CA GLU A 265 11.38 12.34 17.50
C GLU A 265 10.65 12.73 16.21
N LEU A 266 9.67 11.95 15.77
CA LEU A 266 8.89 12.22 14.56
C LEU A 266 7.64 13.07 14.81
N SER A 267 7.35 13.45 16.05
CA SER A 267 6.07 14.08 16.41
C SER A 267 5.86 15.45 15.75
N GLU A 268 6.94 16.17 15.49
CA GLU A 268 6.91 17.50 14.86
C GLU A 268 6.93 17.41 13.32
N ASN A 269 7.31 16.27 12.75
CA ASN A 269 7.38 16.07 11.31
C ASN A 269 5.99 16.19 10.68
N GLU A 270 5.91 16.77 9.48
CA GLU A 270 4.65 16.79 8.73
C GLU A 270 4.17 15.36 8.45
N PHE A 271 2.92 15.07 8.79
CA PHE A 271 2.33 13.74 8.62
C PHE A 271 1.29 13.73 7.50
N PHE A 272 1.36 12.72 6.63
CA PHE A 272 0.44 12.49 5.53
C PHE A 272 -0.07 11.06 5.53
N ILE A 273 -1.30 10.88 5.04
CA ILE A 273 -1.89 9.56 4.81
C ILE A 273 -2.11 9.38 3.32
N ALA A 274 -1.53 8.32 2.77
CA ALA A 274 -1.70 7.88 1.40
C ALA A 274 -2.49 6.57 1.37
N GLY A 275 -3.42 6.43 0.43
CA GLY A 275 -4.09 5.15 0.19
C GLY A 275 -4.63 5.02 -1.24
N GLN A 276 -4.91 3.78 -1.65
CA GLN A 276 -5.42 3.46 -2.99
C GLN A 276 -6.73 2.67 -2.94
N THR A 277 -7.53 2.72 -4.01
CA THR A 277 -8.74 1.90 -4.21
C THR A 277 -9.77 2.11 -3.10
N ASN A 278 -10.14 1.06 -2.35
CA ASN A 278 -11.13 1.15 -1.28
C ASN A 278 -10.67 2.02 -0.09
N MET A 279 -9.36 2.29 0.03
CA MET A 279 -8.86 3.25 1.02
C MET A 279 -9.30 4.69 0.75
N GLY A 280 -9.87 4.99 -0.43
CA GLY A 280 -10.54 6.28 -0.69
C GLY A 280 -11.69 6.59 0.28
N LYS A 281 -12.29 5.56 0.91
CA LYS A 281 -13.30 5.72 1.97
C LYS A 281 -12.69 5.90 3.36
N TYR A 282 -11.61 5.20 3.65
CA TYR A 282 -11.04 5.14 5.00
C TYR A 282 -10.04 6.26 5.28
N VAL A 283 -9.24 6.66 4.29
CA VAL A 283 -8.23 7.70 4.45
C VAL A 283 -8.83 9.03 4.97
N PRO A 284 -9.96 9.54 4.42
CA PRO A 284 -10.63 10.71 5.01
C PRO A 284 -11.11 10.46 6.44
N SER A 285 -11.69 9.30 6.74
CA SER A 285 -12.19 8.97 8.08
C SER A 285 -11.07 8.87 9.12
N ILE A 286 -9.93 8.28 8.76
CA ILE A 286 -8.73 8.23 9.62
C ILE A 286 -8.22 9.64 9.88
N ALA A 287 -8.11 10.47 8.84
CA ALA A 287 -7.69 11.86 8.97
C ALA A 287 -8.63 12.66 9.89
N LEU A 288 -9.95 12.46 9.78
CA LEU A 288 -10.93 13.09 10.65
C LEU A 288 -10.80 12.61 12.10
N SER A 289 -10.59 11.31 12.34
CA SER A 289 -10.36 10.76 13.67
C SER A 289 -9.12 11.38 14.34
N ILE A 290 -8.03 11.56 13.57
CA ILE A 290 -6.83 12.26 14.04
C ILE A 290 -7.13 13.74 14.34
N HIS A 291 -7.84 14.43 13.46
CA HIS A 291 -8.23 15.83 13.67
C HIS A 291 -9.02 15.99 14.98
N GLN A 292 -10.07 15.19 15.17
CA GLN A 292 -10.90 15.21 16.37
C GLN A 292 -10.12 14.89 17.64
N HIS A 293 -9.13 13.99 17.56
CA HIS A 293 -8.20 13.74 18.65
C HIS A 293 -7.33 14.96 18.96
N ASN A 294 -6.72 15.55 17.93
CA ASN A 294 -5.83 16.72 18.07
C ASN A 294 -6.54 17.94 18.66
N VAL A 295 -7.84 18.13 18.41
CA VAL A 295 -8.63 19.21 19.02
C VAL A 295 -8.73 19.06 20.54
N LYS A 296 -8.67 17.81 21.05
CA LYS A 296 -8.89 17.47 22.47
C LYS A 296 -7.61 17.11 23.21
N SER A 297 -6.45 17.09 22.54
CA SER A 297 -5.19 16.60 23.11
C SER A 297 -4.04 17.58 22.94
N ASP A 298 -3.19 17.66 23.95
CA ASP A 298 -1.93 18.41 23.89
C ASP A 298 -0.87 17.67 23.06
N ARG A 299 -0.93 16.33 23.00
CA ARG A 299 -0.05 15.50 22.17
C ARG A 299 -0.69 15.27 20.82
N LYS A 300 -0.34 16.11 19.85
CA LYS A 300 -0.95 16.11 18.51
C LYS A 300 -0.12 15.31 17.52
N ILE A 301 -0.80 14.72 16.55
CA ILE A 301 -0.17 14.23 15.31
C ILE A 301 -0.17 15.40 14.33
N ASN A 302 0.98 15.80 13.78
CA ASN A 302 1.09 16.93 12.87
C ASN A 302 0.57 16.62 11.44
N LEU A 303 -0.70 16.19 11.34
CA LEU A 303 -1.38 15.87 10.09
C LEU A 303 -1.45 17.11 9.19
N LYS A 304 -1.03 16.96 7.93
CA LYS A 304 -1.05 18.02 6.92
C LYS A 304 -1.93 17.71 5.72
N GLY A 305 -2.10 16.43 5.39
CA GLY A 305 -2.92 16.11 4.23
C GLY A 305 -3.12 14.64 3.87
N VAL A 306 -4.12 14.54 3.01
CA VAL A 306 -4.69 13.46 2.21
C VAL A 306 -4.05 13.10 0.87
N MET A 307 -3.65 11.86 0.56
CA MET A 307 -3.36 11.43 -0.82
C MET A 307 -4.15 10.16 -1.17
N ILE A 308 -5.02 10.23 -2.18
CA ILE A 308 -5.97 9.15 -2.52
C ILE A 308 -5.82 8.79 -4.00
N GLY A 309 -5.24 7.62 -4.28
CA GLY A 309 -5.01 7.09 -5.62
C GLY A 309 -6.15 6.16 -6.07
N ASN A 310 -6.65 6.32 -7.30
CA ASN A 310 -7.70 5.44 -7.86
C ASN A 310 -8.81 5.12 -6.84
N GLY A 311 -9.21 6.13 -6.05
CA GLY A 311 -9.95 5.90 -4.82
C GLY A 311 -11.44 5.73 -5.05
N ARG A 312 -12.08 4.83 -4.28
CA ARG A 312 -13.53 4.75 -4.18
C ARG A 312 -14.07 6.02 -3.54
N VAL A 313 -14.88 6.78 -4.29
CA VAL A 313 -15.57 7.98 -3.82
C VAL A 313 -17.02 7.67 -3.46
N ASP A 314 -17.85 8.69 -3.27
CA ASP A 314 -19.25 8.51 -2.90
C ASP A 314 -20.04 7.69 -3.93
N PRO A 315 -20.90 6.77 -3.46
CA PRO A 315 -21.57 5.81 -4.33
C PRO A 315 -22.37 6.49 -5.45
N GLN A 316 -22.95 7.68 -5.20
CA GLN A 316 -23.68 8.42 -6.23
C GLN A 316 -22.83 8.81 -7.46
N TYR A 317 -21.51 8.81 -7.35
CA TYR A 317 -20.61 9.12 -8.48
C TYR A 317 -20.06 7.87 -9.18
N MET A 318 -20.30 6.67 -8.62
CA MET A 318 -19.88 5.38 -9.15
C MET A 318 -20.79 4.94 -10.30
N VAL A 319 -20.77 5.72 -11.39
CA VAL A 319 -21.57 5.54 -12.62
C VAL A 319 -20.67 5.46 -13.85
N TYR A 320 -20.94 4.53 -14.76
CA TYR A 320 -19.96 3.99 -15.70
C TYR A 320 -20.34 4.11 -17.18
N GLY A 321 -21.64 4.14 -17.50
CA GLY A 321 -22.14 3.92 -18.87
C GLY A 321 -21.46 4.79 -19.92
N SER A 322 -21.48 6.11 -19.74
CA SER A 322 -20.85 7.05 -20.69
C SER A 322 -19.34 6.81 -20.82
N TYR A 323 -18.64 6.65 -19.70
CA TYR A 323 -17.19 6.46 -19.72
C TYR A 323 -16.80 5.18 -20.47
N LEU A 324 -17.45 4.06 -20.17
CA LEU A 324 -17.16 2.78 -20.83
C LEU A 324 -17.43 2.86 -22.34
N ALA A 325 -18.53 3.50 -22.76
CA ALA A 325 -18.87 3.65 -24.18
C ALA A 325 -17.88 4.56 -24.92
N GLU A 326 -17.50 5.70 -24.32
CA GLU A 326 -16.54 6.65 -24.91
C GLU A 326 -15.15 6.05 -25.09
N HIS A 327 -14.78 5.05 -24.27
CA HIS A 327 -13.50 4.33 -24.36
C HIS A 327 -13.61 3.01 -25.13
N GLY A 328 -14.77 2.71 -25.74
CA GLY A 328 -14.98 1.48 -26.52
C GLY A 328 -14.94 0.18 -25.71
N LEU A 329 -15.18 0.26 -24.41
CA LEU A 329 -15.16 -0.90 -23.49
C LEU A 329 -16.50 -1.66 -23.46
N ILE A 330 -17.54 -1.05 -24.01
CA ILE A 330 -18.87 -1.64 -24.20
C ILE A 330 -19.40 -1.29 -25.60
N ASP A 331 -20.28 -2.13 -26.13
CA ASP A 331 -20.97 -1.86 -27.38
C ASP A 331 -22.06 -0.80 -27.18
N THR A 332 -22.38 -0.04 -28.23
CA THR A 332 -23.44 0.98 -28.17
C THR A 332 -24.81 0.40 -27.81
N SER A 333 -25.05 -0.89 -28.08
CA SER A 333 -26.26 -1.61 -27.68
C SER A 333 -26.36 -1.86 -26.17
N GLU A 334 -25.25 -1.87 -25.44
CA GLU A 334 -25.21 -2.10 -24.00
C GLU A 334 -25.43 -0.81 -23.19
N LEU A 335 -25.11 0.34 -23.79
CA LEU A 335 -25.17 1.65 -23.14
C LEU A 335 -26.53 1.97 -22.49
N PRO A 336 -27.70 1.80 -23.15
CA PRO A 336 -28.99 2.14 -22.52
C PRO A 336 -29.24 1.36 -21.23
N LYS A 337 -28.85 0.07 -21.21
CA LYS A 337 -29.02 -0.78 -20.03
C LYS A 337 -28.10 -0.30 -18.90
N ILE A 338 -26.83 -0.05 -19.19
CA ILE A 338 -25.85 0.37 -18.17
C ILE A 338 -26.21 1.76 -17.60
N LEU A 339 -26.66 2.70 -18.44
CA LEU A 339 -27.16 4.00 -17.98
C LEU A 339 -28.39 3.85 -17.08
N GLN A 340 -29.32 2.98 -17.44
CA GLN A 340 -30.49 2.74 -16.59
C GLN A 340 -30.10 2.16 -15.22
N GLU A 341 -29.11 1.26 -15.19
CA GLU A 341 -28.58 0.73 -13.93
C GLU A 341 -27.83 1.79 -13.11
N ASP A 342 -27.09 2.69 -13.77
CA ASP A 342 -26.45 3.84 -13.12
C ASP A 342 -27.49 4.77 -12.47
N GLU A 343 -28.56 5.12 -13.19
CA GLU A 343 -29.66 5.94 -12.67
C GLU A 343 -30.36 5.27 -11.48
N ASN A 344 -30.64 3.97 -11.58
CA ASN A 344 -31.27 3.20 -10.51
C ASN A 344 -30.39 3.16 -9.26
N TYR A 345 -29.08 3.01 -9.44
CA TYR A 345 -28.12 3.03 -8.35
C TYR A 345 -28.07 4.40 -7.67
N VAL A 346 -27.96 5.48 -8.44
CA VAL A 346 -27.98 6.85 -7.91
C VAL A 346 -29.28 7.15 -7.17
N ARG A 347 -30.43 6.71 -7.70
CA ARG A 347 -31.73 6.84 -7.03
C ARG A 347 -31.75 6.09 -5.70
N ALA A 348 -31.30 4.84 -5.68
CA ALA A 348 -31.22 4.06 -4.46
C ALA A 348 -30.33 4.69 -3.39
N VAL A 349 -29.18 5.28 -3.78
CA VAL A 349 -28.33 6.04 -2.86
C VAL A 349 -29.08 7.24 -2.27
N LYS A 350 -29.76 8.04 -3.11
CA LYS A 350 -30.51 9.23 -2.66
C LYS A 350 -31.68 8.89 -1.75
N ASP A 351 -32.35 7.77 -2.01
CA ASP A 351 -33.47 7.27 -1.21
C ASP A 351 -33.02 6.56 0.08
N GLY A 352 -31.70 6.42 0.30
CA GLY A 352 -31.14 5.69 1.45
C GLY A 352 -31.41 4.18 1.42
N ASN A 353 -31.67 3.61 0.25
CA ASN A 353 -31.91 2.18 0.06
C ASN A 353 -30.59 1.39 0.04
N TRP A 354 -29.92 1.33 1.18
CA TRP A 354 -28.59 0.73 1.31
C TRP A 354 -28.55 -0.76 0.98
N GLY A 355 -29.63 -1.50 1.26
CA GLY A 355 -29.73 -2.91 0.88
C GLY A 355 -29.72 -3.13 -0.64
N PHE A 356 -30.28 -2.20 -1.42
CA PHE A 356 -30.13 -2.22 -2.88
C PHE A 356 -28.70 -1.85 -3.28
N VAL A 357 -28.14 -0.79 -2.70
CA VAL A 357 -26.78 -0.30 -3.02
C VAL A 357 -25.72 -1.38 -2.77
N GLU A 358 -25.84 -2.14 -1.68
CA GLU A 358 -24.98 -3.28 -1.36
C GLU A 358 -25.15 -4.41 -2.38
N LYS A 359 -26.39 -4.87 -2.60
CA LYS A 359 -26.69 -5.98 -3.52
C LYS A 359 -26.28 -5.68 -4.98
N TYR A 360 -26.27 -4.41 -5.35
CA TYR A 360 -25.96 -3.93 -6.70
C TYR A 360 -24.70 -3.06 -6.71
N ASP A 361 -23.67 -3.41 -5.95
CA ASP A 361 -22.39 -2.68 -5.98
C ASP A 361 -21.88 -2.57 -7.43
N ARG A 362 -21.87 -1.33 -7.93
CA ARG A 362 -21.54 -1.05 -9.33
C ARG A 362 -20.11 -1.43 -9.67
N VAL A 363 -19.18 -1.28 -8.74
CA VAL A 363 -17.78 -1.70 -8.92
C VAL A 363 -17.73 -3.18 -9.29
N GLU A 364 -18.38 -4.05 -8.50
CA GLU A 364 -18.37 -5.49 -8.75
C GLU A 364 -19.08 -5.87 -10.05
N LYS A 365 -20.22 -5.25 -10.34
CA LYS A 365 -20.98 -5.52 -11.57
C LYS A 365 -20.17 -5.18 -12.82
N ILE A 366 -19.49 -4.03 -12.81
CA ILE A 366 -18.66 -3.62 -13.94
C ILE A 366 -17.38 -4.44 -14.02
N MET A 367 -16.74 -4.77 -12.90
CA MET A 367 -15.60 -5.69 -12.88
C MET A 367 -15.94 -7.03 -13.53
N ALA A 368 -17.06 -7.65 -13.12
CA ALA A 368 -17.52 -8.91 -13.68
C ALA A 368 -17.88 -8.78 -15.18
N HIS A 369 -18.51 -7.67 -15.57
CA HIS A 369 -18.87 -7.40 -16.96
C HIS A 369 -17.65 -7.30 -17.88
N LEU A 370 -16.65 -6.50 -17.51
CA LEU A 370 -15.41 -6.34 -18.28
C LEU A 370 -14.61 -7.64 -18.34
N THR A 371 -14.48 -8.33 -17.20
CA THR A 371 -13.75 -9.60 -17.12
C THR A 371 -14.35 -10.65 -18.05
N LYS A 372 -15.69 -10.73 -18.13
CA LYS A 372 -16.38 -11.65 -19.05
C LYS A 372 -16.06 -11.39 -20.53
N LYS A 373 -15.72 -10.15 -20.89
CA LYS A 373 -15.28 -9.74 -22.23
C LYS A 373 -13.77 -9.88 -22.44
N GLY A 374 -13.03 -10.38 -21.45
CA GLY A 374 -11.56 -10.44 -21.50
C GLY A 374 -10.89 -9.08 -21.33
N ILE A 375 -11.63 -8.07 -20.87
CA ILE A 375 -11.11 -6.72 -20.61
C ILE A 375 -10.73 -6.64 -19.14
N SER A 376 -9.52 -6.17 -18.88
CA SER A 376 -9.04 -5.96 -17.52
C SER A 376 -9.78 -4.78 -16.84
N PRO A 377 -10.43 -5.00 -15.68
CA PRO A 377 -11.13 -3.94 -14.95
C PRO A 377 -10.24 -2.87 -14.31
N TYR A 378 -8.92 -3.10 -14.28
CA TYR A 378 -7.94 -2.24 -13.63
C TYR A 378 -7.01 -1.55 -14.63
N ASP A 379 -6.94 -2.05 -15.85
CA ASP A 379 -6.10 -1.53 -16.93
C ASP A 379 -6.59 -2.08 -18.28
N TYR A 380 -7.38 -1.31 -19.02
CA TYR A 380 -7.96 -1.80 -20.28
C TYR A 380 -6.96 -1.88 -21.44
N GLU A 381 -5.72 -1.39 -21.28
CA GLU A 381 -4.66 -1.48 -22.31
C GLU A 381 -3.69 -2.65 -22.06
N ALA A 382 -3.63 -3.17 -20.83
CA ALA A 382 -2.79 -4.30 -20.49
C ALA A 382 -3.49 -5.66 -20.67
N SER A 383 -2.74 -6.65 -21.18
CA SER A 383 -3.14 -8.06 -21.08
C SER A 383 -3.28 -8.43 -19.61
N TRP A 384 -4.38 -9.09 -19.24
CA TRP A 384 -4.63 -9.54 -17.87
C TRP A 384 -3.59 -10.58 -17.43
N ASN A 385 -2.48 -10.10 -16.89
CA ASN A 385 -1.56 -10.88 -16.08
C ASN A 385 -1.65 -10.32 -14.67
N SER A 386 -2.54 -10.91 -13.87
CA SER A 386 -2.44 -10.77 -12.42
C SER A 386 -1.16 -11.49 -12.01
N GLY A 387 -0.05 -10.75 -11.95
CA GLY A 387 1.15 -11.24 -11.28
C GLY A 387 0.76 -11.59 -9.86
N ARG A 388 0.49 -12.88 -9.60
CA ARG A 388 0.21 -13.36 -8.26
C ARG A 388 1.51 -13.28 -7.47
N LEU A 389 1.38 -12.78 -6.25
CA LEU A 389 2.44 -12.67 -5.28
C LEU A 389 3.23 -13.97 -5.17
N GLN A 390 4.56 -13.88 -5.08
CA GLN A 390 5.35 -14.96 -4.52
C GLN A 390 5.14 -14.97 -2.99
N MET A 391 3.98 -15.46 -2.54
CA MET A 391 3.63 -15.63 -1.12
C MET A 391 4.68 -16.40 -0.31
N GLY A 392 5.52 -17.20 -0.99
CA GLY A 392 6.65 -17.90 -0.39
C GLY A 392 7.71 -16.97 0.21
N GLU A 393 7.89 -15.75 -0.31
CA GLU A 393 8.91 -14.81 0.21
C GLU A 393 8.40 -14.03 1.42
N ILE A 394 7.12 -13.65 1.44
CA ILE A 394 6.49 -13.00 2.60
C ILE A 394 6.52 -13.91 3.83
N ARG A 395 6.21 -15.22 3.67
CA ARG A 395 6.30 -16.20 4.76
C ARG A 395 7.73 -16.36 5.29
N LYS A 396 8.74 -16.26 4.41
CA LYS A 396 10.16 -16.36 4.80
C LYS A 396 10.58 -15.17 5.69
N LEU A 397 10.02 -13.98 5.47
CA LEU A 397 10.37 -12.77 6.21
C LEU A 397 9.59 -12.59 7.52
N GLN A 398 8.54 -13.39 7.73
CA GLN A 398 7.56 -13.22 8.81
C GLN A 398 8.15 -13.02 10.21
N GLY A 399 9.01 -13.91 10.70
CA GLY A 399 9.57 -13.72 12.04
C GLY A 399 10.80 -12.79 12.10
N LEU A 400 11.37 -12.40 10.95
CA LEU A 400 12.29 -11.24 10.92
C LEU A 400 11.52 -9.92 11.11
N LEU A 401 10.27 -9.88 10.65
CA LEU A 401 9.32 -8.79 10.85
C LEU A 401 8.56 -8.90 12.18
N HIS A 402 9.00 -9.77 13.10
CA HIS A 402 8.35 -9.99 14.39
C HIS A 402 6.88 -10.47 14.31
N GLY A 403 6.45 -11.00 13.15
CA GLY A 403 5.09 -11.54 12.92
C GLY A 403 4.81 -12.86 13.64
N GLY A 404 5.83 -13.49 14.23
CA GLY A 404 5.73 -14.74 14.95
C GLY A 404 5.13 -15.86 14.11
N SER A 405 4.14 -16.59 14.64
CA SER A 405 3.41 -17.66 13.93
C SER A 405 2.19 -17.18 13.13
N MET A 406 1.94 -15.86 13.03
CA MET A 406 0.74 -15.34 12.35
C MET A 406 0.76 -15.56 10.84
N GLU A 407 -0.21 -16.28 10.30
CA GLU A 407 -0.39 -16.36 8.85
C GLU A 407 -0.60 -14.97 8.24
N PHE A 408 0.21 -14.62 7.24
CA PHE A 408 0.00 -13.42 6.45
C PHE A 408 -1.24 -13.56 5.57
N LYS A 409 -2.24 -12.72 5.80
CA LYS A 409 -3.48 -12.68 5.02
C LYS A 409 -3.43 -11.53 4.01
N SER A 410 -3.07 -11.83 2.75
CA SER A 410 -3.13 -10.85 1.66
C SER A 410 -4.56 -10.43 1.30
N TYR A 411 -5.54 -11.24 1.71
CA TYR A 411 -6.96 -11.04 1.48
C TYR A 411 -7.74 -11.76 2.59
N SER A 412 -8.88 -11.20 2.99
CA SER A 412 -9.76 -11.80 4.00
C SER A 412 -11.21 -11.58 3.59
N TYR A 413 -11.92 -12.69 3.33
CA TYR A 413 -13.34 -12.67 3.02
C TYR A 413 -14.15 -12.14 4.21
N ASP A 414 -13.76 -12.49 5.43
CA ASP A 414 -14.46 -12.07 6.64
C ASP A 414 -14.34 -10.56 6.83
N VAL A 415 -13.13 -9.99 6.72
CA VAL A 415 -12.93 -8.53 6.79
C VAL A 415 -13.74 -7.83 5.71
N LEU A 416 -13.71 -8.33 4.46
CA LEU A 416 -14.47 -7.71 3.39
C LEU A 416 -15.98 -7.85 3.59
N LYS A 417 -16.45 -8.97 4.12
CA LYS A 417 -17.85 -9.18 4.45
C LYS A 417 -18.30 -8.24 5.57
N ASP A 418 -17.49 -8.06 6.61
CA ASP A 418 -17.81 -7.18 7.72
C ASP A 418 -17.79 -5.71 7.27
N LEU A 419 -16.79 -5.31 6.48
CA LEU A 419 -16.77 -3.97 5.88
C LEU A 419 -17.97 -3.75 4.95
N ARG A 420 -18.36 -4.73 4.13
CA ARG A 420 -19.52 -4.62 3.23
C ARG A 420 -20.87 -4.68 3.96
N GLY A 421 -20.98 -5.53 4.97
CA GLY A 421 -22.18 -5.69 5.79
C GLY A 421 -22.38 -4.50 6.73
N ASP A 422 -21.32 -3.73 6.98
CA ASP A 422 -21.40 -2.39 7.50
C ASP A 422 -21.86 -1.42 6.40
N ILE A 423 -23.00 -0.78 6.65
CA ILE A 423 -23.57 0.24 5.76
C ILE A 423 -22.52 1.33 5.46
N ASP A 424 -21.55 1.59 6.36
CA ASP A 424 -20.53 2.63 6.17
C ASP A 424 -19.64 2.43 4.93
N TRP A 425 -19.43 1.21 4.43
CA TRP A 425 -18.72 0.98 3.16
C TRP A 425 -19.38 1.68 1.98
N TYR A 426 -20.71 1.71 2.01
CA TYR A 426 -21.54 2.33 0.99
C TYR A 426 -21.95 3.75 1.36
N LYS A 427 -21.71 4.23 2.59
CA LYS A 427 -22.08 5.60 2.96
C LYS A 427 -21.21 6.64 2.24
N PRO A 428 -21.78 7.82 1.98
CA PRO A 428 -21.02 9.00 1.56
C PRO A 428 -19.95 9.39 2.59
N VAL A 429 -18.79 9.83 2.10
CA VAL A 429 -17.68 10.44 2.87
C VAL A 429 -17.48 11.91 2.47
N GLY A 430 -18.30 12.47 1.56
CA GLY A 430 -18.20 13.86 1.12
C GLY A 430 -18.18 14.86 2.28
N ASN A 431 -19.05 14.69 3.27
CA ASN A 431 -19.09 15.53 4.48
C ASN A 431 -17.78 15.49 5.29
N ILE A 432 -17.14 14.31 5.37
CA ILE A 432 -15.84 14.14 6.04
C ILE A 432 -14.76 14.90 5.27
N VAL A 433 -14.78 14.79 3.94
CA VAL A 433 -13.83 15.49 3.06
C VAL A 433 -14.03 17.02 3.14
N GLU A 434 -15.27 17.50 3.16
CA GLU A 434 -15.61 18.91 3.34
C GLU A 434 -15.10 19.46 4.69
N GLU A 435 -15.30 18.72 5.78
CA GLU A 435 -14.80 19.08 7.10
C GLU A 435 -13.28 19.22 7.10
N LEU A 436 -12.55 18.24 6.54
CA LEU A 436 -11.10 18.30 6.43
C LEU A 436 -10.62 19.50 5.60
N LEU A 437 -11.29 19.80 4.49
CA LEU A 437 -10.97 20.96 3.65
C LEU A 437 -11.23 22.30 4.35
N ASN A 438 -12.31 22.40 5.13
CA ASN A 438 -12.62 23.58 5.95
C ASN A 438 -11.56 23.81 7.04
N HIS A 439 -10.96 22.74 7.55
CA HIS A 439 -9.80 22.79 8.45
C HIS A 439 -8.45 22.95 7.73
N LYS A 440 -8.47 23.24 6.42
CA LYS A 440 -7.32 23.52 5.56
C LYS A 440 -6.33 22.35 5.39
N TYR A 441 -6.73 21.12 5.71
CA TYR A 441 -5.95 19.95 5.34
C TYR A 441 -5.87 19.86 3.81
N ARG A 442 -4.66 19.57 3.29
CA ARG A 442 -4.46 19.39 1.85
C ARG A 442 -5.03 18.04 1.44
N ILE A 443 -5.75 17.98 0.32
CA ILE A 443 -6.29 16.73 -0.22
C ILE A 443 -5.94 16.62 -1.70
N LEU A 444 -5.24 15.54 -2.06
CA LEU A 444 -4.96 15.14 -3.43
C LEU A 444 -5.73 13.87 -3.75
N TYR A 445 -6.62 13.95 -4.73
CA TYR A 445 -7.08 12.78 -5.46
C TYR A 445 -6.25 12.64 -6.74
N TYR A 446 -5.86 11.41 -7.08
CA TYR A 446 -5.18 11.14 -8.34
C TYR A 446 -5.67 9.82 -8.95
N ASN A 447 -5.88 9.81 -10.26
CA ASN A 447 -6.35 8.63 -10.98
C ASN A 447 -5.43 8.34 -12.17
N GLY A 448 -5.21 7.06 -12.46
CA GLY A 448 -4.64 6.64 -13.74
C GLY A 448 -5.67 6.83 -14.85
N ALA A 449 -5.26 7.44 -15.97
CA ALA A 449 -6.14 7.73 -17.09
C ALA A 449 -6.75 6.51 -17.76
N LEU A 450 -6.14 5.35 -17.60
CA LEU A 450 -6.56 4.09 -18.20
C LEU A 450 -7.35 3.20 -17.23
N HIS A 451 -7.69 3.69 -16.03
CA HIS A 451 -8.40 2.88 -15.04
C HIS A 451 -9.91 2.85 -15.33
N PRO A 452 -10.51 1.69 -15.69
CA PRO A 452 -11.94 1.64 -16.02
C PRO A 452 -12.85 1.75 -14.79
N VAL A 453 -12.53 1.03 -13.71
CA VAL A 453 -13.43 0.93 -12.55
C VAL A 453 -13.40 2.14 -11.62
N TYR A 454 -12.22 2.72 -11.37
CA TYR A 454 -12.04 3.94 -10.58
C TYR A 454 -11.63 5.11 -11.48
N HIS A 455 -12.42 5.36 -12.51
CA HIS A 455 -12.08 6.35 -13.53
C HIS A 455 -12.17 7.79 -13.02
N HIS A 456 -11.28 8.64 -13.54
CA HIS A 456 -11.12 10.04 -13.14
C HIS A 456 -12.41 10.86 -13.14
N SER A 457 -13.30 10.64 -14.12
CA SER A 457 -14.55 11.40 -14.21
C SER A 457 -15.45 11.23 -12.98
N MET A 458 -15.40 10.08 -12.29
CA MET A 458 -16.14 9.88 -11.04
C MET A 458 -15.58 10.78 -9.94
N THR A 459 -14.27 10.72 -9.75
CA THR A 459 -13.53 11.49 -8.74
C THR A 459 -13.65 12.99 -8.99
N GLN A 460 -13.62 13.41 -10.26
CA GLN A 460 -13.81 14.80 -10.64
C GLN A 460 -15.22 15.30 -10.28
N ARG A 461 -16.28 14.55 -10.64
CA ARG A 461 -17.66 14.93 -10.30
C ARG A 461 -17.87 15.00 -8.78
N PHE A 462 -17.33 14.02 -8.05
CA PHE A 462 -17.33 14.03 -6.59
C PHE A 462 -16.68 15.32 -6.05
N ALA A 463 -15.48 15.66 -6.53
CA ALA A 463 -14.75 16.85 -6.10
C ALA A 463 -15.45 18.17 -6.46
N ASP A 464 -16.10 18.24 -7.63
CA ASP A 464 -16.85 19.43 -8.07
C ASP A 464 -18.11 19.66 -7.21
N ASP A 465 -18.73 18.59 -6.71
CA ASP A 465 -19.97 18.67 -5.92
C ASP A 465 -19.74 18.96 -4.43
N LEU A 466 -18.53 18.78 -3.90
CA LEU A 466 -18.21 19.09 -2.49
C LEU A 466 -18.60 20.53 -2.10
N ASP A 467 -19.18 20.67 -0.91
CA ASP A 467 -19.64 21.94 -0.33
C ASP A 467 -18.75 22.41 0.84
N TRP A 468 -17.73 23.19 0.53
CA TRP A 468 -16.74 23.68 1.50
C TRP A 468 -16.34 25.13 1.22
N GLU A 469 -15.61 25.76 2.15
CA GLU A 469 -15.35 27.21 2.18
C GLU A 469 -14.75 27.75 0.86
N ALA A 470 -13.71 27.10 0.33
CA ALA A 470 -13.05 27.51 -0.91
C ALA A 470 -13.52 26.71 -2.14
N LYS A 471 -14.74 26.14 -2.12
CA LYS A 471 -15.32 25.40 -3.25
C LYS A 471 -15.35 26.21 -4.55
N ASN A 472 -15.57 27.52 -4.45
CA ASN A 472 -15.62 28.39 -5.63
C ASN A 472 -14.23 28.56 -6.27
N GLU A 473 -13.15 28.60 -5.49
CA GLU A 473 -11.79 28.61 -6.02
C GLU A 473 -11.52 27.34 -6.82
N TYR A 474 -11.89 26.18 -6.28
CA TYR A 474 -11.74 24.91 -6.99
C TYR A 474 -12.64 24.83 -8.23
N ARG A 475 -13.93 25.14 -8.12
CA ARG A 475 -14.90 25.05 -9.23
C ARG A 475 -14.52 25.93 -10.42
N THR A 476 -14.02 27.14 -10.15
CA THR A 476 -13.61 28.11 -11.18
C THR A 476 -12.17 27.91 -11.66
N ALA A 477 -11.36 27.09 -10.98
CA ALA A 477 -10.01 26.78 -11.40
C ALA A 477 -10.01 26.03 -12.74
N GLU A 478 -9.13 26.47 -13.64
CA GLU A 478 -8.87 25.77 -14.89
C GLU A 478 -8.06 24.49 -14.64
N ARG A 479 -8.47 23.40 -15.31
CA ARG A 479 -7.61 22.22 -15.43
C ARG A 479 -6.43 22.57 -16.32
N ARG A 480 -5.20 22.34 -15.83
CA ARG A 480 -3.97 22.61 -16.57
C ARG A 480 -3.15 21.36 -16.77
N THR A 481 -2.29 21.39 -17.78
CA THR A 481 -1.23 20.39 -17.95
C THR A 481 -0.22 20.51 -16.82
N TRP A 482 0.11 19.38 -16.21
CA TRP A 482 1.24 19.27 -15.29
C TRP A 482 2.40 18.58 -15.99
N TRP A 483 3.55 19.27 -15.97
CA TRP A 483 4.78 18.85 -16.62
C TRP A 483 5.78 18.44 -15.54
N VAL A 484 6.33 17.23 -15.67
CA VAL A 484 7.35 16.71 -14.76
C VAL A 484 8.71 17.33 -15.06
N LYS A 485 9.00 17.53 -16.35
CA LYS A 485 10.17 18.24 -16.90
C LYS A 485 9.85 18.73 -18.32
N PRO A 486 10.68 19.58 -18.95
CA PRO A 486 10.46 19.99 -20.34
C PRO A 486 10.24 18.76 -21.24
N ASN A 487 9.18 18.81 -22.05
CA ASN A 487 8.76 17.73 -22.97
C ASN A 487 8.35 16.40 -22.30
N PHE A 488 8.12 16.37 -20.97
CA PHE A 488 7.55 15.21 -20.29
C PHE A 488 6.34 15.63 -19.47
N MET A 489 5.16 15.45 -20.06
CA MET A 489 3.87 15.69 -19.42
C MET A 489 3.54 14.52 -18.50
N GLY A 490 3.24 14.81 -17.23
CA GLY A 490 2.76 13.79 -16.29
C GLY A 490 1.24 13.58 -16.39
N GLY A 491 0.51 14.63 -16.77
CA GLY A 491 -0.92 14.56 -17.04
C GLY A 491 -1.63 15.89 -16.85
N LEU A 492 -2.83 15.85 -16.28
CA LEU A 492 -3.67 17.04 -16.04
C LEU A 492 -3.96 17.20 -14.56
N VAL A 493 -4.02 18.44 -14.08
CA VAL A 493 -4.38 18.75 -12.69
C VAL A 493 -5.34 19.92 -12.61
N LYS A 494 -6.33 19.83 -11.73
CA LYS A 494 -7.20 20.93 -11.31
C LYS A 494 -7.00 21.13 -9.81
N SER A 495 -6.69 22.36 -9.40
CA SER A 495 -6.39 22.69 -8.01
C SER A 495 -7.05 24.01 -7.63
N GLY A 496 -7.60 24.10 -6.43
CA GLY A 496 -8.15 25.33 -5.85
C GLY A 496 -8.37 25.16 -4.35
N GLY A 497 -8.06 26.21 -3.57
CA GLY A 497 -7.85 26.10 -2.12
C GLY A 497 -6.94 24.91 -1.76
N SER A 498 -7.37 24.07 -0.81
CA SER A 498 -6.63 22.88 -0.36
C SER A 498 -6.95 21.59 -1.12
N LEU A 499 -7.73 21.64 -2.21
CA LEU A 499 -8.14 20.47 -2.99
C LEU A 499 -7.41 20.42 -4.34
N SER A 500 -6.87 19.25 -4.69
CA SER A 500 -6.32 18.95 -6.00
C SER A 500 -6.83 17.62 -6.54
N VAL A 501 -7.17 17.57 -7.83
CA VAL A 501 -7.53 16.35 -8.54
C VAL A 501 -6.64 16.22 -9.77
N ALA A 502 -5.90 15.12 -9.86
CA ALA A 502 -4.92 14.84 -10.90
C ALA A 502 -5.29 13.60 -11.74
N LEU A 503 -5.14 13.72 -13.05
CA LEU A 503 -5.20 12.62 -14.00
C LEU A 503 -3.77 12.32 -14.46
N ILE A 504 -3.28 11.10 -14.23
CA ILE A 504 -1.96 10.66 -14.65
C ILE A 504 -2.08 9.91 -15.98
N HIS A 505 -1.39 10.40 -17.01
CA HIS A 505 -1.47 9.82 -18.35
C HIS A 505 -0.64 8.53 -18.47
N GLY A 506 -1.06 7.63 -19.37
CA GLY A 506 -0.31 6.43 -19.72
C GLY A 506 -0.20 5.42 -18.58
N VAL A 507 -1.18 5.39 -17.67
CA VAL A 507 -1.27 4.41 -16.59
C VAL A 507 -2.71 4.18 -16.15
N ALA A 508 -2.97 2.99 -15.61
CA ALA A 508 -4.23 2.61 -14.99
C ALA A 508 -4.07 2.43 -13.47
N ASP A 509 -4.15 1.19 -12.97
CA ASP A 509 -4.08 0.89 -11.53
C ASP A 509 -2.67 0.96 -10.94
N ARG A 510 -1.65 0.45 -11.62
CA ARG A 510 -0.28 0.37 -11.07
C ARG A 510 0.51 1.66 -11.30
N ILE A 511 -0.03 2.78 -10.81
CA ILE A 511 0.49 4.15 -11.01
C ILE A 511 2.00 4.26 -10.77
N PHE A 512 2.48 3.72 -9.64
CA PHE A 512 3.89 3.81 -9.26
C PHE A 512 4.79 2.84 -10.01
N LYS A 513 4.22 1.82 -10.65
CA LYS A 513 4.96 0.87 -11.49
C LYS A 513 5.06 1.36 -12.93
N ASP A 514 3.94 1.77 -13.52
CA ASP A 514 3.90 2.10 -14.94
C ASP A 514 4.26 3.58 -15.21
N GLN A 515 4.04 4.49 -14.24
CA GLN A 515 4.40 5.92 -14.34
C GLN A 515 5.16 6.46 -13.10
N PRO A 516 6.25 5.80 -12.65
CA PRO A 516 6.89 6.11 -11.38
C PRO A 516 7.42 7.54 -11.29
N VAL A 517 8.00 8.06 -12.38
CA VAL A 517 8.63 9.40 -12.38
C VAL A 517 7.57 10.49 -12.26
N ALA A 518 6.43 10.32 -12.95
CA ALA A 518 5.30 11.21 -12.82
C ALA A 518 4.72 11.10 -11.39
N ALA A 519 4.34 9.90 -10.95
CA ALA A 519 3.74 9.68 -9.64
C ALA A 519 4.59 10.26 -8.50
N ALA A 520 5.90 10.00 -8.51
CA ALA A 520 6.85 10.56 -7.56
C ALA A 520 6.88 12.10 -7.58
N ASN A 521 6.90 12.70 -8.77
CA ASN A 521 6.88 14.16 -8.91
C ASN A 521 5.58 14.77 -8.38
N LEU A 522 4.42 14.17 -8.69
CA LEU A 522 3.12 14.64 -8.22
C LEU A 522 3.06 14.63 -6.69
N LEU A 523 3.41 13.49 -6.08
CA LEU A 523 3.34 13.34 -4.64
C LEU A 523 4.36 14.24 -3.93
N THR A 524 5.60 14.32 -4.41
CA THR A 524 6.62 15.22 -3.84
C THR A 524 6.13 16.67 -3.88
N LYS A 525 5.58 17.14 -5.00
CA LYS A 525 5.06 18.51 -5.08
C LYS A 525 3.91 18.73 -4.11
N PHE A 526 2.97 17.79 -4.03
CA PHE A 526 1.87 17.88 -3.07
C PHE A 526 2.36 17.92 -1.63
N ILE A 527 3.25 17.01 -1.24
CA ILE A 527 3.82 16.90 0.12
C ILE A 527 4.52 18.20 0.52
N HIS A 528 5.35 18.77 -0.35
CA HIS A 528 6.07 20.01 -0.08
C HIS A 528 5.28 21.29 -0.36
N ASN A 529 3.98 21.17 -0.63
CA ASN A 529 3.08 22.29 -0.95
C ASN A 529 3.57 23.13 -2.14
N GLU A 530 4.25 22.50 -3.09
CA GLU A 530 4.65 23.15 -4.32
C GLU A 530 3.45 23.22 -5.27
N PRO A 531 3.38 24.27 -6.12
CA PRO A 531 2.41 24.28 -7.20
C PRO A 531 2.52 23.02 -8.07
N LEU A 532 1.39 22.32 -8.20
CA LEU A 532 1.23 21.19 -9.13
C LEU A 532 1.20 21.65 -10.58
N GLN A 533 1.01 22.95 -10.82
CA GLN A 533 1.01 23.57 -12.14
C GLN A 533 2.36 24.26 -12.35
N TYR A 534 3.09 23.90 -13.42
CA TYR A 534 4.25 24.70 -13.85
C TYR A 534 3.77 25.80 -14.80
N LEU A 535 4.18 27.04 -14.53
CA LEU A 535 3.89 28.18 -15.40
C LEU A 535 4.90 28.25 -16.56
N SER A 536 4.33 28.25 -17.77
CA SER A 536 4.93 28.32 -19.11
C SER A 536 5.54 27.03 -19.68
N ALA A 537 4.68 26.22 -20.31
CA ALA A 537 5.01 25.85 -21.67
C ALA A 537 5.14 27.17 -22.45
N LYS A 538 6.25 27.40 -23.18
CA LYS A 538 6.26 28.46 -24.19
C LYS A 538 4.96 28.30 -24.99
N PRO A 539 4.16 29.36 -25.21
CA PRO A 539 3.03 29.26 -26.10
C PRO A 539 3.52 28.64 -27.40
N LEU A 540 2.83 27.59 -27.85
CA LEU A 540 3.07 27.05 -29.19
C LEU A 540 3.05 28.25 -30.15
N PRO A 541 4.07 28.41 -31.03
CA PRO A 541 4.03 29.49 -31.99
C PRO A 541 2.70 29.43 -32.73
N SER A 542 2.01 30.57 -32.79
CA SER A 542 0.72 30.69 -33.48
C SER A 542 0.84 30.05 -34.86
N ALA A 543 0.00 29.04 -35.10
CA ALA A 543 -0.07 28.29 -36.34
C ALA A 543 -0.44 29.18 -37.53
#